data_AF-A0A9D7ZS98-F1
#
_entry.id   AF-A0A9D7ZS98-F1
#
_cell.length_a   1.000
_cell.length_b   1.000
_cell.length_c   1.000
_cell.angle_alpha   90.00
_cell.angle_beta   90.00
_cell.angle_gamma   90.00
#
_symmetry.space_group_name_H-M   'P 1'
#
loop_
_entity.id
_entity.type
_entity.pdbx_description
1 polymer ?
#
loop_
_entity_poly.entity_id
_entity_poly.type
_entity_poly.pdbx_seq_one_letter_code
_entity_poly.pdbx_strand_id
1 'polypeptide(L)'
;MIEDKNTLNEDARDVNRAADFLGLREIDFFRFAYRRWYSNDVNADQLEKIFAAYMFRETVPHWVRYCAREVINREGMNMLDPIEFGAAEFRHQSKVPKVGKLFLMIAGLLMLVVYISILTTRHGFDDANCPGRYANKFVLQWVYMIKGEQPPACDKLEEQKPK
;
A
#
# COMPACT_ATOMS: atom_id res chain seq x y z
N MET A 1 37.61 4.72 12.43
CA MET A 1 36.15 4.88 12.62
C MET A 1 35.41 4.28 11.42
N ILE A 2 35.65 2.99 11.13
CA ILE A 2 35.00 2.25 10.04
C ILE A 2 34.39 0.96 10.62
N GLU A 3 35.04 0.37 11.63
CA GLU A 3 34.55 -0.79 12.38
C GLU A 3 33.14 -0.61 12.96
N ASP A 4 32.87 0.52 13.62
CA ASP A 4 31.57 0.77 14.27
C ASP A 4 30.40 0.74 13.27
N LYS A 5 30.55 1.41 12.12
CA LYS A 5 29.55 1.43 11.05
C LYS A 5 29.27 0.05 10.46
N ASN A 6 30.30 -0.78 10.30
CA ASN A 6 30.12 -2.11 9.74
C ASN A 6 29.35 -3.02 10.72
N THR A 7 29.69 -2.94 12.01
CA THR A 7 29.00 -3.71 13.07
C THR A 7 27.55 -3.29 13.28
N LEU A 8 27.24 -1.99 13.13
CA LEU A 8 25.87 -1.47 13.23
C LEU A 8 24.95 -2.04 12.14
N ASN A 9 25.46 -2.13 10.91
CA ASN A 9 24.72 -2.70 9.78
C ASN A 9 24.52 -4.22 9.98
N GLU A 10 25.53 -4.92 10.49
CA GLU A 10 25.40 -6.34 10.86
C GLU A 10 24.31 -6.56 11.92
N ASP A 11 24.28 -5.75 12.97
CA ASP A 11 23.26 -5.88 14.01
C ASP A 11 21.84 -5.62 13.46
N ALA A 12 21.66 -4.63 12.59
CA ALA A 12 20.36 -4.36 11.96
C ALA A 12 19.92 -5.53 11.05
N ARG A 13 20.86 -6.11 10.30
CA ARG A 13 20.61 -7.31 9.49
C ARG A 13 20.24 -8.52 10.34
N ASP A 14 20.89 -8.70 11.49
CA ASP A 14 20.56 -9.77 12.44
C ASP A 14 19.15 -9.61 13.00
N VAL A 15 18.74 -8.37 13.29
CA VAL A 15 17.38 -8.07 13.75
C VAL A 15 16.35 -8.42 12.68
N ASN A 16 16.58 -8.01 11.44
CA ASN A 16 15.70 -8.33 10.32
C ASN A 16 15.57 -9.85 10.14
N ARG A 17 16.70 -10.56 10.16
CA ARG A 17 16.74 -12.03 10.04
C ARG A 17 16.03 -12.75 11.18
N ALA A 18 16.21 -12.28 12.42
CA ALA A 18 15.53 -12.82 13.58
C ALA A 18 14.01 -12.60 13.53
N ALA A 19 13.58 -11.44 13.04
CA ALA A 19 12.16 -11.15 12.83
C ALA A 19 11.54 -12.09 11.78
N ASP A 20 12.25 -12.34 10.68
CA ASP A 20 11.83 -13.27 9.63
C ASP A 20 11.68 -14.70 10.14
N PHE A 21 12.64 -15.20 10.93
CA PHE A 21 12.55 -16.54 11.52
C PHE A 21 11.33 -16.71 12.44
N LEU A 22 10.93 -15.66 13.15
CA LEU A 22 9.74 -15.68 14.00
C LEU A 22 8.44 -15.37 13.22
N GLY A 23 8.54 -14.92 11.98
CA GLY A 23 7.41 -14.43 11.19
C GLY A 23 6.74 -13.20 11.82
N LEU A 24 7.57 -12.28 12.35
CA LEU A 24 7.16 -11.02 12.95
C LEU A 24 7.58 -9.86 12.05
N ARG A 25 6.85 -8.74 12.11
CA ARG A 25 7.38 -7.46 11.58
C ARG A 25 8.47 -6.97 12.53
N GLU A 26 9.42 -6.19 12.03
CA GLU A 26 10.49 -5.64 12.86
C GLU A 26 9.96 -4.87 14.09
N ILE A 27 8.92 -4.06 13.92
CA ILE A 27 8.30 -3.34 15.04
C ILE A 27 7.67 -4.29 16.09
N ASP A 28 7.10 -5.41 15.64
CA ASP A 28 6.54 -6.42 16.54
C ASP A 28 7.67 -7.19 17.25
N PHE A 29 8.80 -7.41 16.57
CA PHE A 29 10.01 -7.98 17.16
C PHE A 29 10.59 -7.08 18.26
N PHE A 30 10.60 -5.75 18.07
CA PHE A 30 11.00 -4.81 19.13
C PHE A 30 10.04 -4.89 20.32
N ARG A 31 8.73 -4.98 20.09
CA ARG A 31 7.76 -5.15 21.18
C ARG A 31 7.99 -6.45 21.95
N PHE A 32 8.23 -7.53 21.23
CA PHE A 32 8.53 -8.85 21.79
C PHE A 32 9.81 -8.83 22.63
N ALA A 33 10.91 -8.32 22.08
CA ALA A 33 12.20 -8.25 22.76
C ALA A 33 12.13 -7.34 24.00
N TYR A 34 11.35 -6.26 23.96
CA TYR A 34 11.14 -5.39 25.12
C TYR A 34 10.43 -6.14 26.25
N ARG A 35 9.33 -6.83 25.97
CA ARG A 35 8.60 -7.62 26.98
C ARG A 35 9.48 -8.73 27.55
N ARG A 36 10.31 -9.36 26.72
CA ARG A 36 11.24 -10.41 27.19
C ARG A 36 12.33 -9.86 28.11
N TRP A 37 12.81 -8.65 27.85
CA TRP A 37 13.86 -8.03 28.66
C TRP A 37 13.33 -7.40 29.96
N TYR A 38 12.24 -6.64 29.88
CA TYR A 38 11.70 -5.86 31.00
C TYR A 38 10.54 -6.56 31.73
N SER A 39 10.05 -7.70 31.23
CA SER A 39 8.86 -8.41 31.74
C SER A 39 7.60 -7.56 31.83
N ASN A 40 7.54 -6.46 31.06
CA ASN A 40 6.43 -5.52 31.04
C ASN A 40 6.09 -5.15 29.59
N ASP A 41 4.82 -4.78 29.35
CA ASP A 41 4.39 -4.26 28.06
C ASP A 41 4.89 -2.83 27.87
N VAL A 42 5.36 -2.54 26.66
CA VAL A 42 5.80 -1.20 26.25
C VAL A 42 4.61 -0.36 25.83
N ASN A 43 4.62 0.93 26.18
CA ASN A 43 3.68 1.90 25.61
C ASN A 43 3.99 2.08 24.11
N ALA A 44 2.97 2.05 23.25
CA ALA A 44 3.10 2.23 21.81
C ALA A 44 3.92 3.48 21.44
N ASP A 45 3.64 4.62 22.08
CA ASP A 45 4.33 5.89 21.80
C ASP A 45 5.83 5.83 22.13
N GLN A 46 6.21 5.07 23.16
CA GLN A 46 7.61 4.88 23.52
C GLN A 46 8.30 3.93 22.55
N LEU A 47 7.62 2.84 22.17
CA LEU A 47 8.14 1.88 21.20
C LEU A 47 8.38 2.54 19.85
N GLU A 48 7.43 3.36 19.38
CA GLU A 48 7.56 4.08 18.11
C GLU A 48 8.76 5.03 18.10
N LYS A 49 9.02 5.75 19.19
CA LYS A 49 10.20 6.64 19.30
C LYS A 49 11.50 5.85 19.22
N ILE A 50 11.58 4.71 19.90
CA ILE A 50 12.77 3.84 19.89
C ILE A 50 12.95 3.22 18.50
N PHE A 51 11.87 2.73 17.90
CA PHE A 51 11.88 2.13 16.58
C PHE A 51 12.23 3.14 15.49
N ALA A 52 11.69 4.36 15.54
CA ALA A 52 12.04 5.43 14.63
C ALA A 52 13.54 5.78 14.74
N ALA A 53 14.08 5.88 15.95
CA ALA A 53 15.51 6.12 16.15
C ALA A 53 16.38 5.01 15.52
N TYR A 54 15.95 3.74 15.64
CA TYR A 54 16.57 2.62 14.95
C TYR A 54 16.52 2.78 13.42
N MET A 55 15.35 3.08 12.85
CA MET A 55 15.17 3.24 11.40
C MET A 55 16.02 4.37 10.81
N PHE A 56 16.23 5.48 11.52
CA PHE A 56 17.00 6.63 11.02
C PHE A 56 18.50 6.51 11.27
N ARG A 57 18.93 5.79 12.30
CA ARG A 57 20.33 5.75 12.75
C ARG A 57 20.97 4.37 12.63
N GLU A 58 20.22 3.36 12.21
CA GLU A 58 20.60 1.94 12.21
C GLU A 58 21.18 1.47 13.56
N THR A 59 20.84 2.16 14.64
CA THR A 59 21.37 1.88 15.98
C THR A 59 20.43 0.94 16.71
N VAL A 60 20.83 -0.32 16.79
CA VAL A 60 20.04 -1.36 17.47
C VAL A 60 20.22 -1.25 18.99
N PRO A 61 19.13 -1.11 19.78
CA PRO A 61 19.21 -1.15 21.23
C PRO A 61 19.78 -2.49 21.74
N HIS A 62 20.54 -2.45 22.85
CA HIS A 62 21.22 -3.63 23.38
C HIS A 62 20.30 -4.83 23.63
N TRP A 63 19.10 -4.60 24.17
CA TRP A 63 18.11 -5.64 24.44
C TRP A 63 17.56 -6.27 23.16
N VAL A 64 17.40 -5.50 22.08
CA VAL A 64 16.99 -6.02 20.76
C VAL A 64 18.11 -6.89 20.19
N ARG A 65 19.35 -6.41 20.23
CA ARG A 65 20.53 -7.12 19.73
C ARG A 65 20.71 -8.47 20.42
N TYR A 66 20.58 -8.49 21.75
CA TYR A 66 20.66 -9.73 22.53
C TYR A 66 19.56 -10.72 22.11
N CYS A 67 18.33 -10.22 21.95
CA CYS A 67 17.22 -11.06 21.53
C CYS A 67 17.41 -11.63 20.11
N ALA A 68 17.93 -10.83 19.18
CA ALA A 68 18.17 -11.26 17.79
C ALA A 68 19.22 -12.37 17.73
N ARG A 69 20.33 -12.21 18.46
CA ARG A 69 21.38 -13.24 18.54
C ARG A 69 20.88 -14.55 19.13
N GLU A 70 20.06 -14.48 20.17
CA GLU A 70 19.45 -15.66 20.78
C GLU A 70 18.56 -16.42 19.79
N VAL A 71 17.75 -15.70 19.01
CA VAL A 71 16.87 -16.31 17.99
C VAL A 71 17.70 -16.96 16.88
N ILE A 72 18.70 -16.26 16.36
CA ILE A 72 19.58 -16.79 15.29
C ILE A 72 20.33 -18.04 15.77
N ASN A 73 20.82 -18.02 17.01
CA ASN A 73 21.53 -19.16 17.59
C ASN A 73 20.61 -20.39 17.75
N ARG A 74 19.37 -20.19 18.19
CA ARG A 74 18.38 -21.28 18.32
C ARG A 74 17.91 -21.82 16.98
N GLU A 75 17.77 -20.97 15.97
CA GLU A 75 17.50 -21.41 14.61
C GLU A 75 18.64 -22.28 14.07
N GLY A 76 19.90 -21.89 14.30
CA GLY A 76 21.07 -22.69 13.90
C GLY A 76 21.12 -24.08 14.55
N MET A 77 20.42 -24.28 15.68
CA MET A 77 20.28 -25.56 16.37
C MET A 77 19.01 -26.33 15.98
N ASN A 78 18.20 -25.84 15.02
CA ASN A 78 16.86 -26.36 14.67
C ASN A 78 15.93 -26.47 15.90
N MET A 79 16.11 -25.60 16.89
CA MET A 79 15.34 -25.57 18.14
C MET A 79 14.38 -24.37 18.21
N LEU A 80 14.19 -23.65 17.11
CA LEU A 80 13.28 -22.52 17.08
C LEU A 80 11.85 -22.99 16.83
N ASP A 81 11.07 -23.13 17.90
CA ASP A 81 9.62 -23.15 17.80
C ASP A 81 9.07 -21.73 18.12
N PRO A 82 8.55 -20.99 17.12
CA PRO A 82 7.98 -19.65 17.33
C PRO A 82 6.85 -19.61 18.35
N ILE A 83 6.12 -20.73 18.53
CA ILE A 83 5.01 -20.83 19.47
C ILE A 83 5.53 -20.95 20.90
N GLU A 84 6.50 -21.85 21.15
CA GLU A 84 7.16 -21.97 22.46
C GLU A 84 7.95 -20.72 22.82
N PHE A 85 8.48 -20.02 21.81
CA PHE A 85 9.21 -18.77 22.00
C PHE A 85 8.30 -17.59 22.40
N GLY A 86 6.98 -17.76 22.36
CA GLY A 86 6.01 -16.72 22.71
C GLY A 86 5.80 -15.66 21.64
N ALA A 87 6.34 -15.86 20.42
CA ALA A 87 6.20 -14.92 19.32
C ALA A 87 4.76 -14.90 18.75
N ALA A 88 3.97 -15.95 18.97
CA ALA A 88 2.61 -16.06 18.48
C ALA A 88 1.69 -14.92 18.96
N GLU A 89 1.87 -14.42 20.19
CA GLU A 89 1.07 -13.30 20.73
C GLU A 89 1.37 -11.97 20.01
N PHE A 90 2.61 -11.81 19.52
CA PHE A 90 3.09 -10.60 18.86
C PHE A 90 2.89 -10.62 17.36
N ARG A 91 2.51 -11.77 16.79
CA ARG A 91 2.19 -11.88 15.38
C ARG A 91 0.93 -11.07 15.12
N HIS A 92 1.13 -9.83 14.67
CA HIS A 92 0.05 -9.01 14.18
C HIS A 92 -0.48 -9.67 12.91
N GLN A 93 -1.54 -10.47 13.05
CA GLN A 93 -2.34 -10.82 11.90
C GLN A 93 -2.87 -9.50 11.39
N SER A 94 -2.34 -9.02 10.26
CA SER A 94 -2.97 -7.93 9.54
C SER A 94 -4.40 -8.39 9.30
N LYS A 95 -5.33 -7.91 10.11
CA LYS A 95 -6.75 -8.04 9.83
C LYS A 95 -6.87 -7.21 8.57
N VAL A 96 -6.82 -7.89 7.42
CA VAL A 96 -7.16 -7.26 6.14
C VAL A 96 -8.44 -6.49 6.44
N PRO A 97 -8.45 -5.15 6.27
CA PRO A 97 -9.67 -4.42 6.52
C PRO A 97 -10.70 -5.14 5.68
N LYS A 98 -11.78 -5.60 6.34
CA LYS A 98 -12.87 -6.26 5.64
C LYS A 98 -13.52 -5.18 4.79
N VAL A 99 -12.89 -4.84 3.66
CA VAL A 99 -13.49 -4.06 2.61
C VAL A 99 -14.75 -4.84 2.29
N GLY A 100 -15.90 -4.25 2.64
CA GLY A 100 -17.16 -4.94 2.48
C GLY A 100 -17.25 -5.41 1.04
N LYS A 101 -17.78 -6.62 0.80
CA LYS A 101 -18.00 -7.12 -0.57
C LYS A 101 -18.68 -6.06 -1.44
N LEU A 102 -19.53 -5.23 -0.83
CA LEU A 102 -20.16 -4.06 -1.42
C LEU A 102 -19.16 -3.02 -1.98
N PHE A 103 -18.11 -2.67 -1.25
CA PHE A 103 -17.10 -1.71 -1.72
C PHE A 103 -16.32 -2.24 -2.93
N LEU A 104 -15.93 -3.52 -2.91
CA LEU A 104 -15.28 -4.18 -4.05
C LEU A 104 -16.20 -4.25 -5.28
N MET A 105 -17.49 -4.54 -5.06
CA MET A 105 -18.50 -4.54 -6.13
C MET A 105 -18.69 -3.13 -6.73
N ILE A 106 -18.79 -2.09 -5.89
CA ILE A 106 -18.93 -0.70 -6.34
C ILE A 106 -17.68 -0.26 -7.11
N ALA A 107 -16.48 -0.53 -6.59
CA ALA A 107 -15.22 -0.18 -7.26
C ALA A 107 -15.07 -0.88 -8.62
N GLY A 108 -15.41 -2.18 -8.69
CA GLY A 108 -15.40 -2.94 -9.93
C GLY A 108 -16.41 -2.41 -10.96
N LEU A 109 -17.62 -2.05 -10.51
CA LEU A 109 -18.65 -1.48 -11.36
C LEU A 109 -18.26 -0.09 -11.90
N LEU A 110 -17.68 0.76 -11.05
CA LEU A 110 -17.13 2.06 -11.46
C LEU A 110 -16.02 1.90 -12.51
N MET A 111 -15.07 0.99 -12.28
CA MET A 111 -14.01 0.69 -13.25
C MET A 111 -14.58 0.18 -14.58
N LEU A 112 -15.60 -0.67 -14.54
CA LEU A 112 -16.26 -1.19 -15.74
C LEU A 112 -17.01 -0.09 -16.51
N VAL A 113 -17.68 0.83 -15.82
CA VAL A 113 -18.34 2.00 -16.43
C VAL A 113 -17.31 2.91 -17.11
N VAL A 114 -16.18 3.19 -16.44
CA VAL A 114 -15.09 4.00 -17.01
C VAL A 114 -14.49 3.29 -18.23
N TYR A 115 -14.24 1.98 -18.15
CA TYR A 115 -13.71 1.19 -19.25
C TYR A 115 -14.63 1.18 -20.48
N ILE A 116 -15.93 0.99 -20.29
CA ILE A 116 -16.92 1.08 -21.37
C ILE A 116 -16.97 2.50 -21.94
N SER A 117 -16.84 3.53 -21.10
CA SER A 117 -16.79 4.92 -21.56
C SER A 117 -15.59 5.16 -22.48
N ILE A 118 -14.41 4.65 -22.12
CA ILE A 118 -13.20 4.76 -22.95
C ILE A 118 -13.35 4.01 -24.27
N LEU A 119 -13.90 2.78 -24.25
CA LEU A 119 -14.10 1.99 -25.47
C LEU A 119 -15.16 2.59 -26.40
N THR A 120 -16.16 3.28 -25.85
CA THR A 120 -17.21 3.93 -26.64
C THR A 120 -16.78 5.29 -27.17
N THR A 121 -15.76 5.93 -26.57
CA THR A 121 -15.13 7.12 -27.16
C THR A 121 -14.21 6.72 -28.32
N ARG A 122 -14.72 6.91 -29.55
CA ARG A 122 -13.88 6.90 -30.77
C ARG A 122 -12.91 8.08 -30.68
N HIS A 123 -11.64 7.81 -30.34
CA HIS A 123 -10.59 8.82 -30.38
C HIS A 123 -10.22 9.09 -31.84
N GLY A 124 -10.76 10.17 -32.41
CA GLY A 124 -10.39 10.70 -33.72
C GLY A 124 -9.61 12.00 -33.55
N PHE A 125 -8.55 12.17 -34.34
CA PHE A 125 -7.70 13.36 -34.34
C PHE A 125 -8.47 14.58 -34.86
N ASP A 126 -8.17 15.74 -34.29
CA ASP A 126 -8.88 17.03 -34.32
C ASP A 126 -9.51 17.47 -35.65
N ASP A 127 -10.83 17.73 -35.65
CA ASP A 127 -11.49 18.69 -36.54
C ASP A 127 -12.14 19.77 -35.67
N ALA A 128 -11.47 20.92 -35.53
CA ALA A 128 -11.88 22.05 -34.69
C ALA A 128 -13.23 22.69 -35.06
N ASN A 129 -13.92 22.19 -36.09
CA ASN A 129 -15.08 22.83 -36.71
C ASN A 129 -16.42 22.10 -36.47
N CYS A 130 -16.46 21.00 -35.71
CA CYS A 130 -17.73 20.32 -35.40
C CYS A 130 -17.87 19.86 -33.93
N PRO A 131 -18.50 20.67 -33.05
CA PRO A 131 -18.77 20.31 -31.66
C PRO A 131 -19.97 19.35 -31.57
N GLY A 132 -19.79 18.11 -32.03
CA GLY A 132 -20.87 17.11 -32.02
C GLY A 132 -20.51 15.74 -32.59
N ARG A 133 -19.42 15.64 -33.37
CA ARG A 133 -19.03 14.38 -34.03
C ARG A 133 -18.45 13.32 -33.07
N TYR A 134 -17.92 13.74 -31.91
CA TYR A 134 -17.17 12.87 -30.99
C TYR A 134 -17.72 12.81 -29.56
N ALA A 135 -18.87 13.43 -29.29
CA ALA A 135 -19.48 13.32 -27.97
C ALA A 135 -20.10 11.92 -27.79
N ASN A 136 -19.90 11.30 -26.61
CA ASN A 136 -20.57 10.05 -26.30
C ASN A 136 -22.10 10.27 -26.33
N LYS A 137 -22.86 9.29 -26.86
CA LYS A 137 -24.33 9.39 -26.96
C LYS A 137 -24.97 9.73 -25.61
N PHE A 138 -24.34 9.29 -24.52
CA PHE A 138 -24.74 9.60 -23.16
C PHE A 138 -24.69 11.10 -22.86
N VAL A 139 -23.55 11.79 -23.03
CA VAL A 139 -23.44 13.24 -22.76
C VAL A 139 -24.31 14.05 -23.71
N LEU A 140 -24.45 13.63 -24.97
CA LEU A 140 -25.38 14.28 -25.90
C LEU A 140 -26.83 14.24 -25.41
N GLN A 141 -27.26 13.10 -24.87
CA GLN A 141 -28.61 12.96 -24.30
C GLN A 141 -28.80 13.82 -23.05
N TRP A 142 -27.78 13.96 -22.20
CA TRP A 142 -27.83 14.85 -21.04
C TRP A 142 -27.84 16.32 -21.42
N VAL A 143 -27.01 16.74 -22.38
CA VAL A 143 -27.01 18.10 -22.90
C VAL A 143 -28.37 18.45 -23.51
N TYR A 144 -28.98 17.52 -24.26
CA TYR A 144 -30.33 17.67 -24.78
C TYR A 144 -31.37 17.83 -23.65
N MET A 145 -31.31 17.00 -22.61
CA MET A 145 -32.25 17.11 -21.48
C MET A 145 -32.09 18.42 -20.70
N ILE A 146 -30.88 18.99 -20.62
CA ILE A 146 -30.62 20.23 -19.88
C ILE A 146 -30.95 21.48 -20.70
N LYS A 147 -30.62 21.49 -22.00
CA LYS A 147 -30.79 22.66 -22.86
C LYS A 147 -32.09 22.65 -23.70
N GLY A 148 -32.75 21.51 -23.85
CA GLY A 148 -34.00 21.39 -24.60
C GLY A 148 -33.85 21.40 -26.13
N GLU A 149 -32.64 21.59 -26.67
CA GLU A 149 -32.38 21.61 -28.12
C GLU A 149 -31.35 20.53 -28.50
N GLN A 150 -31.60 19.86 -29.63
CA GLN A 150 -30.63 18.91 -30.19
C GLN A 150 -29.51 19.69 -30.91
N PRO A 151 -28.23 19.36 -30.69
CA PRO A 151 -27.16 20.00 -31.43
C PRO A 151 -27.30 19.72 -32.93
N PRO A 152 -27.03 20.71 -33.81
CA PRO A 152 -27.24 20.56 -35.25
C PRO A 152 -26.35 19.45 -35.83
N ALA A 153 -26.90 18.67 -36.77
CA ALA A 153 -26.17 17.62 -37.48
C ALA A 153 -25.06 18.24 -38.37
N CYS A 154 -23.84 17.72 -38.25
CA CYS A 154 -22.64 18.23 -38.93
C CYS A 154 -22.77 18.29 -40.47
N ASP A 155 -23.57 17.42 -41.09
CA ASP A 155 -23.77 17.40 -42.55
C ASP A 155 -24.33 18.73 -43.08
N LYS A 156 -25.07 19.49 -42.26
CA LYS A 156 -25.69 20.77 -42.67
C LYS A 156 -24.73 21.98 -42.61
N LEU A 157 -23.56 21.83 -41.98
CA LEU A 157 -22.58 22.91 -41.83
C LEU A 157 -21.51 22.90 -42.94
N GLU A 158 -21.28 21.75 -43.59
CA GLU A 158 -20.39 21.67 -44.76
C GLU A 158 -21.01 22.35 -46.00
N GLU A 159 -22.33 22.24 -46.20
CA GLU A 159 -23.03 22.89 -47.32
C GLU A 159 -23.07 24.43 -47.22
N GLN A 160 -22.88 25.00 -46.02
CA GLN A 160 -22.98 26.45 -45.81
C GLN A 160 -21.64 27.19 -45.88
N LYS A 161 -20.52 26.51 -46.19
CA LYS A 161 -19.23 27.20 -46.34
C LYS A 161 -19.08 27.70 -47.78
N PRO A 162 -19.11 29.03 -48.05
CA PRO A 162 -18.81 29.52 -49.39
C PRO A 162 -17.35 29.22 -49.74
N LYS A 163 -17.13 28.86 -51.01
CA LYS A 163 -15.84 28.51 -51.62
C LYS A 163 -14.90 29.71 -51.69
#